data_AF-A0ABD1VVQ2-F1
#
_entry.id   AF-A0ABD1VVQ2-F1
#
_cell.length_a   1.000
_cell.length_b   1.000
_cell.length_c   1.000
_cell.angle_alpha   90.00
_cell.angle_beta   90.00
_cell.angle_gamma   90.00
#
_symmetry.space_group_name_H-M   'P 1'
#
loop_
_entity.id
_entity.type
_entity.pdbx_description
1 polymer ?
#
loop_
_entity_poly.entity_id
_entity_poly.type
_entity_poly.pdbx_seq_one_letter_code
_entity_poly.pdbx_strand_id
1 'polypeptide(L)'
;MVLEEDHFSLEVMVVLLPQDFEQPKMEKYDGSSNPVDHLRAFVDLMRLRATPDAIMCKAFPPTLRREARDWVATLPPKSIRTFDDFLKSLLHTLPVANVQRKLLLALCN
;
A
#
# COMPACT_ATOMS: atom_id res chain seq x y z
N MET A 1 -15.70 1.04 -18.14
CA MET A 1 -14.88 1.25 -16.93
C MET A 1 -15.78 1.02 -15.73
N VAL A 2 -15.68 -0.14 -15.10
CA VAL A 2 -16.51 -0.48 -13.95
C VAL A 2 -15.89 0.16 -12.72
N LEU A 3 -16.39 1.33 -12.32
CA LEU A 3 -15.95 2.02 -11.10
C LEU A 3 -16.42 1.29 -9.82
N GLU A 4 -17.35 0.36 -9.96
CA GLU A 4 -18.00 -0.36 -8.84
C GLU A 4 -17.08 -1.41 -8.19
N GLU A 5 -16.10 -1.98 -8.91
CA GLU A 5 -15.25 -3.08 -8.39
C GLU A 5 -13.89 -2.63 -7.83
N ASP A 6 -13.58 -1.32 -7.86
CA ASP A 6 -12.29 -0.84 -7.37
C ASP A 6 -12.24 -0.87 -5.83
N HIS A 7 -11.18 -1.46 -5.28
CA HIS A 7 -10.91 -1.59 -3.84
C HIS A 7 -10.65 -0.24 -3.15
N PHE A 8 -10.26 0.78 -3.93
CA PHE A 8 -10.13 2.14 -3.47
C PHE A 8 -11.49 2.83 -3.35
N SER A 9 -11.68 3.51 -2.22
CA SER A 9 -12.79 4.43 -2.00
C SER A 9 -12.82 5.55 -3.06
N LEU A 10 -13.99 6.18 -3.23
CA LEU A 10 -14.13 7.31 -4.16
C LEU A 10 -13.15 8.44 -3.84
N GLU A 11 -12.95 8.71 -2.55
CA GLU A 11 -12.02 9.72 -2.04
C GLU A 11 -10.59 9.49 -2.52
N VAL A 12 -10.12 8.24 -2.53
CA VAL A 12 -8.80 7.89 -3.08
C VAL A 12 -8.81 7.98 -4.61
N MET A 13 -9.83 7.41 -5.26
CA MET A 13 -9.91 7.33 -6.73
C MET A 13 -9.89 8.69 -7.40
N VAL A 14 -10.58 9.70 -6.86
CA VAL A 14 -10.68 11.04 -7.48
C VAL A 14 -9.42 11.89 -7.32
N VAL A 15 -8.49 11.54 -6.42
CA VAL A 15 -7.23 12.28 -6.26
C VAL A 15 -6.35 12.09 -7.50
N LEU A 16 -6.01 13.17 -8.18
CA LEU A 16 -5.09 13.12 -9.31
C LEU A 16 -3.64 12.97 -8.81
N LEU A 17 -2.85 12.18 -9.53
CA LEU A 17 -1.40 12.18 -9.33
C LEU A 17 -0.84 13.53 -9.83
N PRO A 18 0.09 14.17 -9.11
CA PRO A 18 0.83 15.32 -9.59
C PRO A 18 1.46 15.04 -10.96
N GLN A 19 1.59 16.07 -11.79
CA GLN A 19 2.14 15.93 -13.16
C GLN A 19 3.57 15.38 -13.16
N ASP A 20 4.35 15.72 -12.15
CA ASP A 20 5.73 15.32 -11.90
C ASP A 20 5.83 14.11 -10.94
N PHE A 21 4.72 13.41 -10.69
CA PHE A 21 4.73 12.24 -9.83
C PHE A 21 5.61 11.12 -10.40
N GLU A 22 6.71 10.85 -9.71
CA GLU A 22 7.54 9.68 -9.99
C GLU A 22 7.15 8.49 -9.10
N GLN A 23 6.96 7.34 -9.73
CA GLN A 23 6.77 6.08 -9.00
C GLN A 23 7.94 5.81 -8.03
N PRO A 24 7.67 5.18 -6.88
CA PRO A 24 8.70 4.67 -5.97
C PRO A 24 9.75 3.83 -6.71
N LYS A 25 11.03 4.20 -6.61
CA LYS A 25 12.14 3.40 -7.13
C LYS A 25 12.62 2.47 -6.03
N MET A 26 12.02 1.28 -5.99
CA MET A 26 12.33 0.23 -5.02
C MET A 26 12.12 -1.14 -5.65
N GLU A 27 12.69 -2.18 -5.05
CA GLU A 27 12.46 -3.54 -5.53
C GLU A 27 11.01 -3.97 -5.32
N LYS A 28 10.48 -4.73 -6.29
CA LYS A 28 9.09 -5.19 -6.21
C LYS A 28 8.96 -6.38 -5.28
N TYR A 29 8.00 -6.32 -4.36
CA TYR A 29 7.70 -7.39 -3.43
C TYR A 29 6.85 -8.48 -4.09
N ASP A 30 7.32 -9.73 -4.04
CA ASP A 30 6.59 -10.91 -4.52
C ASP A 30 6.02 -11.79 -3.42
N GLY A 31 6.29 -11.51 -2.14
CA GLY A 31 5.90 -12.41 -1.05
C GLY A 31 7.05 -13.25 -0.48
N SER A 32 8.24 -13.24 -1.08
CA SER A 32 9.35 -14.10 -0.66
C SER A 32 10.29 -13.48 0.39
N SER A 33 10.37 -12.15 0.43
CA SER A 33 11.20 -11.41 1.40
C SER A 33 10.38 -10.96 2.62
N ASN A 34 11.00 -10.22 3.55
CA ASN A 34 10.29 -9.70 4.71
C ASN A 34 9.32 -8.57 4.30
N PRO A 35 7.98 -8.74 4.45
CA PRO A 35 7.01 -7.72 4.07
C PRO A 35 7.16 -6.41 4.85
N VAL A 36 7.68 -6.48 6.08
CA VAL A 36 7.89 -5.30 6.94
C VAL A 36 8.97 -4.40 6.38
N ASP A 37 10.04 -4.99 5.85
CA ASP A 37 11.17 -4.21 5.35
C ASP A 37 10.79 -3.51 4.04
N HIS A 38 10.06 -4.20 3.15
CA HIS A 38 9.48 -3.59 1.95
C HIS A 38 8.57 -2.42 2.31
N LEU A 39 7.68 -2.63 3.28
CA LEU A 39 6.73 -1.62 3.69
C LEU A 39 7.40 -0.40 4.34
N ARG A 40 8.40 -0.61 5.21
CA ARG A 40 9.19 0.49 5.79
C ARG A 40 9.88 1.30 4.71
N ALA A 41 10.55 0.64 3.78
CA ALA A 41 11.23 1.31 2.67
C ALA A 41 10.25 2.17 1.83
N PHE A 42 9.05 1.64 1.58
CA PHE A 42 8.00 2.40 0.89
C PHE A 42 7.55 3.63 1.70
N VAL A 43 7.21 3.44 2.99
CA VAL A 43 6.73 4.51 3.87
C VAL A 43 7.77 5.61 4.04
N ASP A 44 9.03 5.24 4.25
CA ASP A 44 10.15 6.18 4.38
C ASP A 44 10.30 7.03 3.11
N LEU A 45 10.20 6.40 1.94
CA LEU A 45 10.29 7.11 0.66
C LEU A 45 9.11 8.06 0.43
N MET A 46 7.88 7.64 0.77
CA MET A 46 6.70 8.48 0.61
C MET A 46 6.68 9.65 1.60
N ARG A 47 7.14 9.43 2.84
CA ARG A 47 7.32 10.48 3.85
C ARG A 47 8.38 11.49 3.45
N LEU A 48 9.52 11.03 2.92
CA LEU A 48 10.58 11.92 2.40
C LEU A 48 10.05 12.86 1.31
N ARG A 49 9.07 12.40 0.52
CA ARG A 49 8.43 13.17 -0.55
C ARG A 49 7.17 13.92 -0.09
N ALA A 50 6.87 13.94 1.21
CA ALA A 50 5.65 14.51 1.78
C ALA A 50 4.37 14.08 1.02
N THR A 51 4.31 12.82 0.61
CA THR A 51 3.25 12.31 -0.25
C THR A 51 1.94 12.14 0.54
N PRO A 52 0.80 12.68 0.08
CA PRO A 52 -0.51 12.45 0.71
C PRO A 52 -0.93 10.97 0.69
N ASP A 53 -1.65 10.53 1.73
CA ASP A 53 -2.13 9.15 1.88
C ASP A 53 -2.84 8.59 0.64
N ALA A 54 -3.74 9.36 0.03
CA ALA A 54 -4.47 8.92 -1.16
C ALA A 54 -3.53 8.61 -2.35
N ILE A 55 -2.42 9.35 -2.47
CA ILE A 55 -1.39 9.10 -3.47
C ILE A 55 -0.56 7.87 -3.06
N MET A 56 -0.24 7.71 -1.76
CA MET A 56 0.43 6.50 -1.26
C MET A 56 -0.38 5.23 -1.59
N CYS A 57 -1.70 5.25 -1.40
CA CYS A 57 -2.60 4.14 -1.76
C CYS A 57 -2.48 3.73 -3.23
N LYS A 58 -2.36 4.70 -4.15
CA LYS A 58 -2.20 4.44 -5.59
C LYS A 58 -0.77 4.04 -5.96
N ALA A 59 0.21 4.54 -5.23
CA ALA A 59 1.63 4.30 -5.48
C ALA A 59 2.11 2.94 -4.98
N PHE A 60 1.43 2.34 -4.00
CA PHE A 60 1.85 1.07 -3.39
C PHE A 60 1.63 -0.17 -4.27
N PRO A 61 0.46 -0.43 -4.89
CA PRO A 61 0.24 -1.63 -5.70
C PRO A 61 1.27 -1.86 -6.82
N PRO A 62 1.77 -0.84 -7.54
CA PRO A 62 2.84 -1.00 -8.52
C PRO A 62 4.16 -1.59 -7.96
N THR A 63 4.39 -1.44 -6.65
CA THR A 63 5.56 -2.00 -5.94
C THR A 63 5.38 -3.49 -5.62
N LEU A 64 4.22 -4.07 -5.92
CA LEU A 64 3.92 -5.49 -5.74
C LEU A 64 3.99 -6.23 -7.08
N ARG A 65 4.35 -7.51 -7.01
CA ARG A 65 4.36 -8.44 -8.14
C ARG A 65 3.89 -9.83 -7.71
N ARG A 66 3.55 -10.67 -8.69
CA ARG A 66 3.12 -12.07 -8.48
C ARG A 66 2.01 -12.16 -7.43
N GLU A 67 2.06 -13.14 -6.53
CA GLU A 67 1.04 -13.45 -5.53
C GLU A 67 0.72 -12.24 -4.63
N ALA A 68 1.72 -11.40 -4.32
CA ALA A 68 1.51 -10.18 -3.54
C ALA A 68 0.68 -9.12 -4.28
N ARG A 69 0.77 -9.06 -5.62
CA ARG A 69 -0.09 -8.19 -6.44
C ARG A 69 -1.50 -8.74 -6.51
N ASP A 70 -1.64 -10.05 -6.69
CA ASP A 70 -2.95 -10.70 -6.83
C ASP A 70 -3.78 -10.54 -5.56
N TRP A 71 -3.14 -10.50 -4.38
CA TRP A 71 -3.81 -10.17 -3.13
C TRP A 71 -4.56 -8.82 -3.16
N VAL A 72 -4.03 -7.78 -3.82
CA VAL A 72 -4.74 -6.48 -3.92
C VAL A 72 -6.08 -6.64 -4.64
N ALA A 73 -6.16 -7.57 -5.60
CA ALA A 73 -7.40 -7.88 -6.32
C ALA A 73 -8.41 -8.67 -5.47
N THR A 74 -8.03 -9.15 -4.28
CA THR A 74 -8.91 -9.89 -3.36
C THR A 74 -9.55 -9.01 -2.28
N LEU A 75 -9.21 -7.72 -2.26
CA LEU A 75 -9.73 -6.79 -1.26
C LEU A 75 -11.25 -6.61 -1.43
N PRO A 76 -11.99 -6.19 -0.39
CA PRO A 76 -13.38 -5.78 -0.59
C PRO A 76 -13.45 -4.46 -1.37
N PRO A 77 -14.45 -4.26 -2.25
CA PRO A 77 -14.66 -2.99 -2.93
C PRO A 77 -14.74 -1.82 -1.95
N LYS A 78 -14.14 -0.68 -2.30
CA LYS A 78 -14.16 0.58 -1.52
C LYS A 78 -13.62 0.47 -0.08
N SER A 79 -12.94 -0.61 0.28
CA SER A 79 -12.40 -0.82 1.64
C SER A 79 -11.21 0.05 1.96
N ILE A 80 -10.46 0.53 0.95
CA ILE A 80 -9.26 1.34 1.15
C ILE A 80 -9.60 2.83 1.09
N ARG A 81 -9.69 3.48 2.26
CA ARG A 81 -9.95 4.92 2.40
C ARG A 81 -8.66 5.71 2.69
N THR A 82 -7.73 5.08 3.39
CA THR A 82 -6.44 5.64 3.79
C THR A 82 -5.32 4.64 3.54
N PHE A 83 -4.07 5.10 3.63
CA PHE A 83 -2.95 4.17 3.53
C PHE A 83 -2.94 3.20 4.73
N ASP A 84 -3.37 3.65 5.91
CA ASP A 84 -3.51 2.81 7.10
C ASP A 84 -4.51 1.65 6.91
N ASP A 85 -5.62 1.86 6.19
CA ASP A 85 -6.54 0.77 5.83
C ASP A 85 -5.86 -0.27 4.93
N PHE A 86 -5.02 0.19 4.01
CA PHE A 86 -4.20 -0.66 3.15
C PHE A 86 -3.25 -1.53 4.00
N LEU A 87 -2.58 -0.92 4.98
CA LEU A 87 -1.66 -1.61 5.88
C LEU A 87 -2.38 -2.65 6.74
N LYS A 88 -3.50 -2.28 7.34
CA LYS A 88 -4.32 -3.20 8.15
C LYS A 88 -4.74 -4.42 7.33
N SER A 89 -5.16 -4.22 6.10
CA SER A 89 -5.53 -5.32 5.22
C SER A 89 -4.34 -6.22 4.90
N LEU A 90 -3.18 -5.65 4.54
CA LEU A 90 -1.95 -6.41 4.26
C LEU A 90 -1.50 -7.22 5.49
N LEU A 91 -1.57 -6.63 6.68
CA LEU A 91 -1.22 -7.32 7.92
C LEU A 91 -2.15 -8.48 8.25
N HIS A 92 -3.43 -8.39 7.90
CA HIS A 92 -4.39 -9.45 8.14
C HIS A 92 -4.15 -10.66 7.22
N THR A 93 -3.57 -10.45 6.03
CA THR A 93 -3.37 -11.51 5.03
C THR A 93 -1.98 -12.13 5.06
N LEU A 94 -0.98 -11.51 5.70
CA LEU A 94 0.33 -12.11 5.87
C LEU A 94 0.26 -13.24 6.92
N PRO A 95 0.67 -14.49 6.59
CA PRO A 95 0.61 -15.64 7.50
C PRO A 95 1.58 -15.57 8.70
N VAL A 96 2.24 -14.43 8.93
CA VAL A 96 3.27 -14.28 9.97
C VAL A 96 2.68 -13.57 11.18
N ALA A 97 2.27 -14.36 12.18
CA ALA A 97 1.61 -13.96 13.43
C ALA A 97 2.34 -12.92 14.31
N ASN A 98 3.53 -12.42 13.93
CA ASN A 98 4.36 -11.53 14.78
C ASN A 98 4.73 -10.16 14.15
N VAL A 99 4.10 -9.76 13.05
CA VAL A 99 4.45 -8.51 12.35
C VAL A 99 3.75 -7.26 12.93
N GLN A 100 2.55 -7.40 13.50
CA GLN A 100 1.73 -6.27 13.98
C GLN A 100 2.47 -5.36 14.97
N ARG A 101 3.21 -5.94 15.93
CA ARG A 101 3.91 -5.15 16.97
C ARG A 101 5.12 -4.38 16.43
N LYS A 102 5.81 -4.89 15.40
CA LYS A 102 6.98 -4.25 14.80
C LYS A 102 6.63 -3.16 13.78
N LEU A 103 5.45 -3.24 13.16
CA LEU A 103 4.99 -2.23 12.22
C LEU A 103 4.33 -1.03 12.92
N LEU A 104 3.55 -1.26 13.98
CA LEU A 104 3.04 -0.17 14.84
C LEU A 104 4.19 0.73 15.34
N LEU A 105 5.31 0.14 15.75
CA LEU A 105 6.50 0.90 16.17
C LEU A 105 7.18 1.66 15.02
N ALA A 106 7.06 1.20 13.77
CA ALA A 106 7.64 1.86 12.61
C ALA A 106 6.79 3.01 12.07
N LEU A 107 5.47 2.98 12.30
CA LEU A 107 4.55 4.05 11.89
C LEU A 107 4.49 5.20 12.91
N CYS A 108 4.81 4.94 14.19
CA CYS A 108 4.77 5.92 15.28
C CYS A 108 6.05 6.75 15.49
N ASN A 109 7.09 6.59 14.65
CA ASN A 109 8.28 7.46 14.64
C ASN A 109 8.24 8.44 13.47
#